data_AF-M4BEW5-F1
#
_entry.id   AF-M4BEW5-F1
#
_cell.length_a   1.000
_cell.length_b   1.000
_cell.length_c   1.000
_cell.angle_alpha   90.00
_cell.angle_beta   90.00
_cell.angle_gamma   90.00
#
_symmetry.space_group_name_H-M   'P 1'
#
loop_
_entity.id
_entity.type
_entity.pdbx_description
1 polymer ?
#
loop_
_entity_poly.entity_id
_entity_poly.type
_entity_poly.pdbx_seq_one_letter_code
_entity_poly.pdbx_strand_id
1 'polypeptide(L)'
;MIPPLVYMISRCGTDDVNVLTHFFEYRYAMNSKTNEDPGHTSVLLYYLILFSEMWELPTPPYTELRDRLMDVNIASGSAFYSRRLYCAFSKEISPGCDEIELGRYDADGIIYPRDYLWNKIPILPSQASVLLMNGKLDPLTHFKYATSLFEALDTPRKKLILFDNAPHSMIDSTPFGEDDSTCGEELLASFVANNGDLERLDMSCIAKLPVFNMTLTPEYLDNFFGMNDAYGGA
;
A
#
# COMPACT_ATOMS: atom_id res chain seq x y z
N MET A 1 -4.35 -13.06 -6.64
CA MET A 1 -4.09 -14.17 -5.69
C MET A 1 -5.07 -14.20 -4.52
N ILE A 2 -5.52 -13.05 -4.00
CA ILE A 2 -6.48 -13.01 -2.89
C ILE A 2 -7.79 -13.76 -3.19
N PRO A 3 -8.45 -13.62 -4.35
CA PRO A 3 -9.73 -14.28 -4.57
C PRO A 3 -9.66 -15.82 -4.58
N PRO A 4 -8.70 -16.48 -5.25
CA PRO A 4 -8.49 -17.93 -5.12
C PRO A 4 -8.28 -18.40 -3.68
N LEU A 5 -7.47 -17.66 -2.91
CA LEU A 5 -7.18 -17.99 -1.52
C LEU A 5 -8.45 -17.95 -0.66
N VAL A 6 -9.25 -16.88 -0.80
CA VAL A 6 -10.53 -16.73 -0.08
C VAL A 6 -11.52 -17.81 -0.51
N TYR A 7 -11.59 -18.13 -1.80
CA TYR A 7 -12.46 -19.18 -2.33
C TYR A 7 -12.12 -20.54 -1.71
N MET A 8 -10.85 -20.96 -1.71
CA MET A 8 -10.42 -22.24 -1.15
C MET A 8 -10.65 -22.32 0.37
N ILE A 9 -10.36 -21.24 1.11
CA ILE A 9 -10.63 -21.17 2.55
C ILE A 9 -12.13 -21.30 2.83
N SER A 10 -12.97 -20.62 2.03
CA SER A 10 -14.42 -20.66 2.19
C SER A 10 -15.02 -22.01 1.77
N ARG A 11 -14.45 -22.66 0.75
CA ARG A 11 -14.88 -23.98 0.27
C ARG A 11 -14.50 -25.08 1.27
N CYS A 12 -13.34 -24.94 1.92
CA CYS A 12 -12.86 -25.81 2.99
C CYS A 12 -12.85 -27.31 2.61
N GLY A 13 -12.48 -27.62 1.36
CA GLY A 13 -12.33 -29.00 0.89
C GLY A 13 -11.07 -29.67 1.45
N THR A 14 -11.03 -31.01 1.43
CA THR A 14 -9.84 -31.76 1.84
C THR A 14 -8.63 -31.46 0.96
N ASP A 15 -8.85 -31.25 -0.34
CA ASP A 15 -7.80 -30.92 -1.30
C ASP A 15 -7.29 -29.47 -1.13
N ASP A 16 -8.15 -28.58 -0.64
CA ASP A 16 -7.77 -27.18 -0.35
C ASP A 16 -6.68 -27.11 0.72
N VAL A 17 -6.68 -28.03 1.69
CA VAL A 17 -5.65 -28.06 2.76
C VAL A 17 -4.25 -28.22 2.17
N ASN A 18 -4.08 -29.10 1.19
CA ASN A 18 -2.78 -29.34 0.54
C ASN A 18 -2.35 -28.11 -0.29
N VAL A 19 -3.28 -27.54 -1.06
CA VAL A 19 -3.02 -26.35 -1.88
C VAL A 19 -2.66 -25.14 -1.01
N LEU A 20 -3.40 -24.92 0.07
CA LEU A 20 -3.14 -23.83 1.02
C LEU A 20 -1.80 -24.03 1.74
N THR A 21 -1.44 -25.27 2.09
CA THR A 21 -0.13 -25.59 2.67
C THR A 21 0.99 -25.22 1.71
N HIS A 22 0.90 -25.64 0.44
CA HIS A 22 1.86 -25.27 -0.60
C HIS A 22 1.96 -23.75 -0.77
N PHE A 23 0.82 -23.05 -0.81
CA PHE A 23 0.77 -21.59 -0.91
C PHE A 23 1.58 -20.91 0.20
N PHE A 24 1.36 -21.30 1.46
CA PHE A 24 2.05 -20.69 2.60
C PHE A 24 3.53 -21.09 2.65
N GLU A 25 3.89 -22.32 2.29
CA GLU A 25 5.29 -22.76 2.21
C GLU A 25 6.07 -22.01 1.13
N TYR A 26 5.50 -21.90 -0.08
CA TYR A 26 6.09 -21.13 -1.17
C TYR A 26 6.26 -19.65 -0.79
N ARG A 27 5.22 -19.05 -0.19
CA ARG A 27 5.26 -17.66 0.27
C ARG A 27 6.32 -17.45 1.34
N TYR A 28 6.46 -18.39 2.28
CA TYR A 28 7.49 -18.36 3.31
C TYR A 28 8.90 -18.49 2.71
N ALA A 29 9.10 -19.44 1.80
CA ALA A 29 10.36 -19.64 1.10
C ALA A 29 10.79 -18.40 0.28
N MET A 30 9.83 -17.70 -0.33
CA MET A 30 10.10 -16.41 -0.99
C MET A 30 10.56 -15.34 0.01
N ASN A 31 9.93 -15.25 1.19
CA ASN A 31 10.31 -14.26 2.20
C ASN A 31 11.65 -14.58 2.89
N SER A 32 12.05 -15.85 2.94
CA SER A 32 13.29 -16.27 3.58
C SER A 32 14.52 -16.15 2.67
N LYS A 33 14.32 -15.97 1.36
CA LYS A 33 15.40 -15.58 0.44
C LYS A 33 15.84 -14.17 0.81
N THR A 34 17.06 -14.06 1.34
CA THR A 34 17.71 -12.78 1.60
C THR A 34 17.82 -12.00 0.29
N ASN A 35 17.18 -10.83 0.20
CA ASN A 35 17.45 -9.88 -0.87
C ASN A 35 18.96 -9.62 -0.88
N GLU A 36 19.63 -9.90 -2.00
CA GLU A 36 21.09 -9.77 -2.16
C GLU A 36 21.57 -8.30 -2.21
N ASP A 37 20.76 -7.34 -1.77
CA ASP A 37 21.14 -5.92 -1.76
C ASP A 37 20.80 -5.21 -0.44
N PRO A 38 21.69 -5.28 0.57
CA PRO A 38 21.56 -4.51 1.80
C PRO A 38 21.91 -3.01 1.62
N GLY A 39 22.34 -2.56 0.42
CA GLY A 39 22.90 -1.22 0.22
C GLY A 39 21.88 -0.09 0.06
N HIS A 40 20.62 -0.41 -0.29
CA HIS A 40 19.65 0.60 -0.71
C HIS A 40 18.43 0.77 0.23
N THR A 41 18.36 0.05 1.35
CA THR A 41 17.25 0.18 2.30
C THR A 41 17.75 0.37 3.73
N SER A 42 17.31 1.43 4.40
CA SER A 42 17.54 1.65 5.82
C SER A 42 16.23 1.51 6.58
N VAL A 43 16.04 0.35 7.22
CA VAL A 43 14.87 0.06 8.06
C VAL A 43 14.74 1.08 9.20
N LEU A 44 15.88 1.50 9.76
CA LEU A 44 15.92 2.52 10.80
C LEU A 44 15.40 3.87 10.29
N LEU A 45 15.89 4.33 9.14
CA LEU A 45 15.43 5.59 8.53
C LEU A 45 13.95 5.54 8.17
N TYR A 46 13.50 4.41 7.61
CA TYR A 46 12.08 4.19 7.28
C TYR A 46 11.18 4.38 8.51
N TYR A 47 11.49 3.70 9.61
CA TYR A 47 10.69 3.81 10.84
C TYR A 47 10.84 5.17 11.53
N LEU A 48 12.03 5.79 11.47
CA LEU A 48 12.23 7.14 11.98
C LEU A 48 11.28 8.13 11.29
N ILE A 49 11.19 8.11 9.96
CA ILE A 49 10.29 8.98 9.19
C ILE A 49 8.83 8.63 9.47
N LEU A 50 8.47 7.34 9.36
CA LEU A 50 7.09 6.87 9.55
C LEU A 50 6.53 7.30 10.91
N PHE A 51 7.29 7.09 11.99
CA PHE A 51 6.85 7.39 13.34
C PHE A 51 6.89 8.88 13.69
N SER A 52 7.84 9.62 13.14
CA SER A 52 7.91 11.07 13.38
C SER A 52 6.82 11.82 12.62
N GLU A 53 6.53 11.43 11.37
CA GLU A 53 5.69 12.23 10.46
C GLU A 53 4.29 11.67 10.23
N MET A 54 4.13 10.35 10.13
CA MET A 54 2.91 9.74 9.61
C MET A 54 2.07 9.05 10.68
N TRP A 55 2.65 8.72 11.84
CA TRP A 55 1.93 8.01 12.91
C TRP A 55 0.94 8.92 13.66
N GLU A 56 -0.23 8.37 13.97
CA GLU A 56 -1.29 9.06 14.71
C GLU A 56 -0.90 9.24 16.18
N LEU A 57 -1.09 10.45 16.72
CA LEU A 57 -0.79 10.78 18.12
C LEU A 57 -2.03 11.28 18.87
N PRO A 58 -2.22 10.88 20.14
CA PRO A 58 -1.50 9.79 20.80
C PRO A 58 -1.77 8.45 20.08
N THR A 59 -0.90 7.45 20.29
CA THR A 59 -1.09 6.16 19.63
C THR A 59 -2.45 5.56 20.01
N PRO A 60 -3.25 5.08 19.03
CA PRO A 60 -4.53 4.46 19.35
C PRO A 60 -4.38 3.18 20.19
N PRO A 61 -5.36 2.88 21.07
CA PRO A 61 -5.39 1.61 21.79
C PRO A 61 -5.59 0.43 20.83
N TYR A 62 -5.23 -0.78 21.27
CA TYR A 62 -5.32 -1.98 20.44
C TYR A 62 -6.74 -2.25 19.94
N THR A 63 -7.73 -2.03 20.80
CA THR A 63 -9.15 -2.23 20.48
C THR A 63 -9.58 -1.37 19.31
N GLU A 64 -9.17 -0.09 19.29
CA GLU A 64 -9.51 0.82 18.20
C GLU A 64 -8.84 0.41 16.88
N LEU A 65 -7.55 0.07 16.90
CA LEU A 65 -6.86 -0.43 15.71
C LEU A 65 -7.51 -1.71 15.17
N ARG A 66 -7.95 -2.60 16.06
CA ARG A 66 -8.67 -3.82 15.70
C ARG A 66 -10.03 -3.52 15.10
N ASP A 67 -10.80 -2.62 15.70
CA ASP A 67 -12.14 -2.30 15.21
C ASP A 67 -12.03 -1.64 13.82
N ARG A 68 -11.05 -0.75 13.59
CA ARG A 68 -10.74 -0.18 12.26
C ARG A 68 -10.36 -1.25 11.23
N LEU A 69 -9.59 -2.27 11.62
CA LEU A 69 -9.22 -3.38 10.75
C LEU A 69 -10.45 -4.21 10.35
N MET A 70 -11.35 -4.47 11.29
CA MET A 70 -12.54 -5.32 11.09
C MET A 70 -13.66 -4.60 10.34
N ASP A 71 -13.64 -3.27 10.26
CA ASP A 71 -14.63 -2.44 9.55
C ASP A 71 -14.42 -2.41 8.02
N VAL A 72 -13.32 -2.98 7.51
CA VAL A 72 -13.02 -2.98 6.07
C VAL A 72 -12.86 -4.39 5.51
N ASN A 73 -13.19 -4.56 4.22
CA ASN A 73 -13.12 -5.86 3.54
C ASN A 73 -11.70 -6.39 3.35
N ILE A 74 -10.72 -5.49 3.17
CA ILE A 74 -9.31 -5.81 2.99
C ILE A 74 -8.51 -4.80 3.80
N ALA A 75 -7.66 -5.28 4.71
CA ALA A 75 -6.78 -4.45 5.51
C ALA A 75 -5.39 -5.06 5.62
N SER A 76 -4.39 -4.19 5.82
CA SER A 76 -3.07 -4.62 6.27
C SER A 76 -3.05 -4.73 7.79
N GLY A 77 -2.64 -5.89 8.31
CA GLY A 77 -2.37 -6.07 9.75
C GLY A 77 -1.11 -5.36 10.24
N SER A 78 -0.40 -4.61 9.37
CA SER A 78 0.85 -3.92 9.72
C SER A 78 0.69 -2.94 10.88
N ALA A 79 -0.48 -2.32 11.04
CA ALA A 79 -0.75 -1.36 12.12
C ALA A 79 -0.44 -1.91 13.52
N PHE A 80 -0.69 -3.21 13.78
CA PHE A 80 -0.39 -3.81 15.09
C PHE A 80 1.11 -3.93 15.37
N TYR A 81 1.89 -4.33 14.35
CA TYR A 81 3.34 -4.40 14.45
C TYR A 81 3.94 -3.00 14.58
N SER A 82 3.43 -2.06 13.79
CA SER A 82 3.83 -0.65 13.83
C SER A 82 3.52 -0.01 15.19
N ARG A 83 2.42 -0.35 15.87
CA ARG A 83 2.13 0.15 17.23
C ARG A 83 3.24 -0.19 18.22
N ARG A 84 3.67 -1.46 18.26
CA ARG A 84 4.73 -1.90 19.20
C ARG A 84 6.06 -1.21 18.90
N LEU A 85 6.42 -1.14 17.63
CA LEU A 85 7.64 -0.47 17.19
C LEU A 85 7.59 1.04 17.47
N TYR A 86 6.45 1.69 17.21
CA TYR A 86 6.24 3.10 17.52
C TYR A 86 6.46 3.37 19.01
N CYS A 87 5.86 2.57 19.91
CA CYS A 87 6.01 2.76 21.35
C CYS A 87 7.46 2.57 21.82
N ALA A 88 8.21 1.65 21.21
CA ALA A 88 9.63 1.52 21.46
C ALA A 88 10.41 2.75 20.94
N PHE A 89 10.19 3.18 19.69
CA PHE A 89 10.92 4.29 19.08
C PHE A 89 10.65 5.64 19.75
N SER A 90 9.37 5.94 20.01
CA SER A 90 8.95 7.26 20.50
C SER A 90 9.11 7.42 22.01
N LYS A 91 9.10 6.31 22.76
CA LYS A 91 8.90 6.29 24.22
C LYS A 91 7.67 7.08 24.67
N GLU A 92 6.62 7.12 23.82
CA GLU A 92 5.38 7.81 24.15
C GLU A 92 4.77 7.29 25.46
N ILE A 93 4.39 8.22 26.33
CA ILE A 93 3.67 7.94 27.57
C ILE A 93 2.19 8.23 27.33
N SER A 94 1.47 7.21 26.87
CA SER A 94 0.02 7.26 26.62
C SER A 94 -0.61 5.91 26.96
N PRO A 95 -1.94 5.85 27.16
CA PRO A 95 -2.64 4.58 27.41
C PRO A 95 -2.36 3.52 26.33
N GLY A 96 -2.23 3.93 25.06
CA GLY A 96 -1.96 3.01 23.96
C GLY A 96 -0.56 2.39 23.97
N CYS A 97 0.45 3.08 24.52
CA CYS A 97 1.81 2.56 24.68
C CYS A 97 2.07 1.92 26.04
N ASP A 98 1.41 2.38 27.10
CA ASP A 98 1.55 1.82 28.46
C ASP A 98 1.13 0.34 28.52
N GLU A 99 0.17 -0.08 27.70
CA GLU A 99 -0.23 -1.50 27.56
C GLU A 99 0.91 -2.42 27.08
N ILE A 100 1.92 -1.89 26.36
CA ILE A 100 2.97 -2.68 25.70
C ILE A 100 4.28 -2.68 26.50
N GLU A 101 4.45 -1.71 27.42
CA GLU A 101 5.64 -1.54 28.28
C GLU A 101 6.99 -1.40 27.55
N LEU A 102 6.99 -1.05 26.25
CA LEU A 102 8.21 -0.93 25.44
C LEU A 102 8.89 0.45 25.49
N GLY A 103 8.25 1.48 26.05
CA GLY A 103 8.79 2.85 26.11
C GLY A 103 9.72 3.14 27.29
N ARG A 104 9.98 2.17 28.18
CA ARG A 104 10.61 2.39 29.50
C ARG A 104 12.10 2.03 29.61
N TYR A 105 12.80 1.83 28.50
CA TYR A 105 14.23 1.52 28.51
C TYR A 105 15.10 2.77 28.74
N ASP A 106 16.34 2.57 29.22
CA ASP A 106 17.33 3.61 29.52
C ASP A 106 18.13 4.03 28.26
N ALA A 107 17.45 4.72 27.34
CA ALA A 107 18.04 5.45 26.21
C ALA A 107 17.01 6.42 25.63
N ASP A 108 17.44 7.35 24.78
CA ASP A 108 16.54 8.32 24.15
C ASP A 108 15.63 7.68 23.10
N GLY A 109 14.53 8.37 22.79
CA GLY A 109 13.65 7.99 21.68
C GLY A 109 14.33 8.23 20.33
N ILE A 110 14.06 7.34 19.37
CA ILE A 110 14.50 7.45 17.97
C ILE A 110 13.37 8.10 17.17
N ILE A 111 13.12 9.38 17.47
CA ILE A 111 12.08 10.20 16.86
C ILE A 111 12.54 11.64 16.81
N TYR A 112 12.17 12.40 15.77
CA TYR A 112 12.39 13.85 15.74
C TYR A 112 11.10 14.63 16.03
N PRO A 113 11.21 15.84 16.60
CA PRO A 113 10.05 16.66 16.87
C PRO A 113 9.38 17.10 15.56
N ARG A 114 8.06 17.17 15.60
CA ARG A 114 7.24 17.74 14.52
C ARG A 114 7.41 19.25 14.51
N ASP A 115 7.59 19.81 13.32
CA ASP A 115 7.68 21.25 13.12
C ASP A 115 6.30 21.87 12.83
N TYR A 116 6.30 23.15 12.47
CA TYR A 116 5.08 23.89 12.15
C TYR A 116 4.45 23.52 10.79
N LEU A 117 5.16 22.74 9.96
CA LEU A 117 4.70 22.24 8.67
C LEU A 117 4.02 20.87 8.80
N TRP A 118 4.19 20.18 9.94
CA TRP A 118 3.56 18.89 10.18
C TRP A 118 2.03 18.96 10.04
N ASN A 119 1.47 17.98 9.31
CA ASN A 119 0.04 17.86 9.03
C ASN A 119 -0.57 19.14 8.43
N LYS A 120 0.20 19.87 7.63
CA LYS A 120 -0.27 21.01 6.83
C LYS A 120 -0.31 20.64 5.36
N ILE A 121 -1.31 21.18 4.66
CA ILE A 121 -1.32 21.12 3.20
C ILE A 121 -0.25 22.08 2.68
N PRO A 122 0.59 21.66 1.73
CA PRO A 122 1.62 22.52 1.17
C PRO A 122 0.99 23.71 0.44
N ILE A 123 1.54 24.90 0.66
CA ILE A 123 1.19 26.09 -0.12
C ILE A 123 1.86 25.95 -1.49
N LEU A 124 1.04 25.83 -2.53
CA LEU A 124 1.53 25.62 -3.89
C LEU A 124 1.80 26.96 -4.58
N PRO A 125 2.95 27.12 -5.26
CA PRO A 125 3.20 28.27 -6.11
C PRO A 125 2.16 28.39 -7.24
N SER A 126 1.89 29.63 -7.67
CA SER A 126 0.89 29.91 -8.70
C SER A 126 1.23 29.39 -10.08
N GLN A 127 2.41 28.77 -10.30
CA GLN A 127 2.80 28.02 -11.50
C GLN A 127 2.80 26.49 -11.32
N ALA A 128 2.72 25.98 -10.09
CA ALA A 128 2.76 24.54 -9.83
C ALA A 128 1.49 23.82 -10.29
N SER A 129 1.65 22.63 -10.83
CA SER A 129 0.57 21.68 -11.11
C SER A 129 0.79 20.37 -10.35
N VAL A 130 -0.29 19.66 -10.07
CA VAL A 130 -0.26 18.41 -9.29
C VAL A 130 -1.00 17.31 -10.03
N LEU A 131 -0.29 16.20 -10.30
CA LEU A 131 -0.90 14.95 -10.73
C LEU A 131 -0.91 13.98 -9.55
N LEU A 132 -2.11 13.55 -9.13
CA LEU A 132 -2.30 12.49 -8.15
C LEU A 132 -2.86 11.25 -8.85
N MET A 133 -2.34 10.08 -8.49
CA MET A 133 -2.77 8.79 -9.03
C MET A 133 -2.97 7.82 -7.88
N ASN A 134 -4.12 7.14 -7.82
CA ASN A 134 -4.37 6.11 -6.81
C ASN A 134 -5.23 4.97 -7.35
N GLY A 135 -4.98 3.77 -6.86
CA GLY A 135 -5.82 2.60 -7.12
C GLY A 135 -7.00 2.55 -6.15
N LYS A 136 -8.19 2.19 -6.63
CA LYS A 136 -9.34 1.97 -5.72
C LYS A 136 -9.23 0.66 -4.95
N LEU A 137 -8.37 -0.27 -5.39
CA LEU A 137 -8.06 -1.52 -4.69
C LEU A 137 -6.77 -1.45 -3.88
N ASP A 138 -6.22 -0.26 -3.62
CA ASP A 138 -5.02 -0.07 -2.81
C ASP A 138 -5.31 -0.28 -1.31
N PRO A 139 -4.80 -1.36 -0.67
CA PRO A 139 -5.05 -1.64 0.74
C PRO A 139 -4.06 -0.93 1.68
N LEU A 140 -3.03 -0.28 1.14
CA LEU A 140 -1.97 0.40 1.90
C LEU A 140 -2.21 1.91 1.96
N THR A 141 -2.45 2.53 0.80
CA THR A 141 -2.79 3.95 0.67
C THR A 141 -4.17 4.10 0.05
N HIS A 142 -5.19 3.88 0.87
CA HIS A 142 -6.58 3.88 0.43
C HIS A 142 -6.95 5.20 -0.27
N PHE A 143 -7.63 5.10 -1.42
CA PHE A 143 -7.95 6.24 -2.29
C PHE A 143 -8.69 7.40 -1.61
N LYS A 144 -9.37 7.16 -0.48
CA LYS A 144 -10.06 8.20 0.28
C LYS A 144 -9.09 9.30 0.74
N TYR A 145 -7.86 8.92 1.08
CA TYR A 145 -6.81 9.87 1.49
C TYR A 145 -6.27 10.66 0.30
N ALA A 146 -6.16 10.02 -0.88
CA ALA A 146 -5.81 10.72 -2.12
C ALA A 146 -6.88 11.74 -2.52
N THR A 147 -8.17 11.40 -2.36
CA THR A 147 -9.29 12.33 -2.55
C THR A 147 -9.23 13.49 -1.55
N SER A 148 -9.03 13.21 -0.26
CA SER A 148 -8.88 14.26 0.75
C SER A 148 -7.71 15.20 0.46
N LEU A 149 -6.55 14.67 0.06
CA LEU A 149 -5.41 15.48 -0.35
C LEU A 149 -5.75 16.32 -1.59
N PHE A 150 -6.35 15.71 -2.61
CA PHE A 150 -6.76 16.40 -3.82
C PHE A 150 -7.69 17.58 -3.52
N GLU A 151 -8.73 17.38 -2.71
CA GLU A 151 -9.67 18.43 -2.31
C GLU A 151 -8.98 19.57 -1.57
N ALA A 152 -8.06 19.24 -0.66
CA ALA A 152 -7.40 20.19 0.21
C ALA A 152 -6.33 21.05 -0.50
N LEU A 153 -5.74 20.59 -1.61
CA LEU A 153 -4.74 21.36 -2.37
C LEU A 153 -5.36 22.62 -2.99
N ASP A 154 -4.87 23.80 -2.62
CA ASP A 154 -5.38 25.07 -3.12
C ASP A 154 -4.73 25.46 -4.46
N THR A 155 -5.15 24.80 -5.53
CA THR A 155 -4.76 25.13 -6.91
C THR A 155 -5.83 24.64 -7.89
N PRO A 156 -6.11 25.38 -8.97
CA PRO A 156 -6.94 24.87 -10.06
C PRO A 156 -6.16 23.88 -10.96
N ARG A 157 -4.82 23.89 -10.92
CA ARG A 157 -3.98 23.00 -11.73
C ARG A 157 -3.68 21.70 -11.00
N LYS A 158 -4.72 20.94 -10.69
CA LYS A 158 -4.61 19.62 -10.09
C LYS A 158 -5.47 18.61 -10.84
N LYS A 159 -5.00 17.37 -10.96
CA LYS A 159 -5.75 16.25 -11.51
C LYS A 159 -5.58 15.02 -10.63
N LEU A 160 -6.68 14.36 -10.31
CA LEU A 160 -6.69 13.07 -9.64
C LEU A 160 -7.18 12.01 -10.63
N ILE A 161 -6.36 10.97 -10.83
CA ILE A 161 -6.71 9.79 -11.61
C ILE A 161 -6.92 8.64 -10.63
N LEU A 162 -8.14 8.10 -10.60
CA LEU A 162 -8.48 6.92 -9.81
C LEU A 162 -8.63 5.72 -10.74
N PHE A 163 -7.76 4.73 -10.56
CA PHE A 163 -7.80 3.48 -11.30
C PHE A 163 -8.72 2.50 -10.57
N ASP A 164 -9.80 2.07 -11.21
CA ASP A 164 -10.84 1.27 -10.54
C ASP A 164 -10.31 -0.07 -10.00
N ASN A 165 -9.36 -0.69 -10.71
CA ASN A 165 -8.93 -2.06 -10.46
C ASN A 165 -7.43 -2.19 -10.13
N ALA A 166 -6.73 -1.08 -9.93
CA ALA A 166 -5.30 -1.10 -9.63
C ALA A 166 -5.05 -1.22 -8.10
N PRO A 167 -4.01 -1.98 -7.68
CA PRO A 167 -3.62 -2.16 -6.29
C PRO A 167 -2.74 -0.99 -5.80
N HIS A 168 -1.70 -1.25 -4.99
CA HIS A 168 -0.74 -0.22 -4.57
C HIS A 168 0.30 0.10 -5.66
N SER A 169 0.91 1.28 -5.63
CA SER A 169 1.98 1.73 -6.55
C SER A 169 1.56 1.89 -8.02
N MET A 170 0.84 2.98 -8.34
CA MET A 170 0.27 3.22 -9.68
C MET A 170 1.27 3.20 -10.83
N ILE A 171 2.52 3.61 -10.58
CA ILE A 171 3.57 3.60 -11.60
C ILE A 171 3.87 2.17 -12.06
N ASP A 172 3.77 1.16 -11.20
CA ASP A 172 4.17 -0.20 -11.57
C ASP A 172 2.96 -1.14 -11.74
N SER A 173 1.83 -0.84 -11.08
CA SER A 173 0.71 -1.77 -10.95
C SER A 173 -0.49 -1.47 -11.85
N THR A 174 -0.23 -0.82 -12.97
CA THR A 174 -1.25 -0.48 -13.98
C THR A 174 -0.88 -1.02 -15.38
N PRO A 175 -0.54 -2.32 -15.50
CA PRO A 175 -0.14 -2.88 -16.79
C PRO A 175 -1.28 -2.76 -17.81
N PHE A 176 -0.94 -2.45 -19.05
CA PHE A 176 -1.88 -2.38 -20.16
C PHE A 176 -1.20 -2.80 -21.46
N GLY A 177 -1.97 -3.36 -22.40
CA GLY A 177 -1.42 -3.88 -23.65
C GLY A 177 -0.67 -5.21 -23.47
N GLU A 178 0.17 -5.56 -24.44
CA GLU A 178 0.93 -6.82 -24.49
C GLU A 178 2.40 -6.68 -24.04
N ASP A 179 2.87 -5.45 -23.85
CA ASP A 179 4.23 -5.14 -23.42
C ASP A 179 4.27 -4.91 -21.89
N ASP A 180 5.48 -4.81 -21.32
CA ASP A 180 5.71 -4.50 -19.88
C ASP A 180 5.38 -3.03 -19.52
N SER A 181 4.57 -2.34 -20.32
CA SER A 181 4.21 -0.93 -20.12
C SER A 181 3.11 -0.77 -19.08
N THR A 182 3.21 0.28 -18.27
CA THR A 182 2.20 0.63 -17.28
C THR A 182 1.58 1.99 -17.59
N CYS A 183 0.28 2.12 -17.36
CA CYS A 183 -0.44 3.36 -17.67
C CYS A 183 -0.02 4.49 -16.72
N GLY A 184 0.31 4.17 -15.47
CA GLY A 184 0.84 5.13 -14.50
C GLY A 184 2.20 5.69 -14.91
N GLU A 185 3.09 4.87 -15.47
CA GLU A 185 4.36 5.35 -16.03
C GLU A 185 4.13 6.27 -17.23
N GLU A 186 3.29 5.87 -18.19
CA GLU A 186 2.97 6.70 -19.36
C GLU A 186 2.34 8.05 -18.96
N LEU A 187 1.44 8.06 -17.98
CA LEU A 187 0.83 9.28 -17.46
C LEU A 187 1.88 10.19 -16.80
N LEU A 188 2.80 9.62 -16.00
CA LEU A 188 3.88 10.39 -15.39
C LEU A 188 4.82 10.96 -16.46
N ALA A 189 5.23 10.14 -17.44
CA ALA A 189 6.07 10.56 -18.55
C ALA A 189 5.40 11.68 -19.35
N SER A 190 4.11 11.55 -19.65
CA SER A 190 3.32 12.57 -20.35
C SER A 190 3.20 13.86 -19.55
N PHE A 191 2.96 13.77 -18.23
CA PHE A 191 2.92 14.93 -17.34
C PHE A 191 4.25 15.70 -17.36
N VAL A 192 5.38 15.00 -17.26
CA VAL A 192 6.71 15.61 -17.30
C VAL A 192 7.03 16.17 -18.68
N ALA A 193 6.79 15.43 -19.76
CA ALA A 193 7.06 15.85 -21.13
C ALA A 193 6.26 17.10 -21.54
N ASN A 194 5.07 17.29 -20.95
CA ASN A 194 4.24 18.48 -21.15
C ASN A 194 4.48 19.57 -20.10
N ASN A 195 5.61 19.57 -19.38
CA ASN A 195 5.96 20.56 -18.35
C ASN A 195 4.87 20.75 -17.28
N GLY A 196 4.20 19.66 -16.91
CA GLY A 196 3.12 19.67 -15.93
C GLY A 196 1.79 20.22 -16.44
N ASP A 197 1.63 20.44 -17.75
CA ASP A 197 0.36 20.86 -18.35
C ASP A 197 -0.66 19.70 -18.37
N LEU A 198 -1.62 19.77 -17.45
CA LEU A 198 -2.64 18.75 -17.23
C LEU A 198 -3.69 18.66 -18.36
N GLU A 199 -3.80 19.70 -19.20
CA GLU A 199 -4.68 19.70 -20.38
C GLU A 199 -4.06 18.88 -21.53
N ARG A 200 -2.73 18.77 -21.54
CA ARG A 200 -1.95 18.03 -22.53
C ARG A 200 -1.59 16.61 -22.08
N LEU A 201 -2.07 16.19 -20.91
CA LEU A 201 -1.85 14.85 -20.39
C LEU A 201 -2.46 13.81 -21.33
N ASP A 202 -1.62 12.96 -21.90
CA ASP A 202 -2.06 11.81 -22.70
C ASP A 202 -2.61 10.74 -21.75
N MET A 203 -3.91 10.48 -21.86
CA MET A 203 -4.65 9.52 -21.04
C MET A 203 -5.11 8.31 -21.85
N SER A 204 -4.55 8.11 -23.06
CA SER A 204 -5.00 7.06 -23.98
C SER A 204 -4.79 5.64 -23.44
N CYS A 205 -3.81 5.44 -22.55
CA CYS A 205 -3.59 4.15 -21.86
C CYS A 205 -4.77 3.72 -20.99
N ILE A 206 -5.56 4.65 -20.43
CA ILE A 206 -6.67 4.32 -19.52
C ILE A 206 -7.73 3.47 -20.22
N ALA A 207 -8.02 3.78 -21.49
CA ALA A 207 -8.98 3.03 -22.29
C ALA A 207 -8.50 1.61 -22.66
N LYS A 208 -7.20 1.34 -22.49
CA LYS A 208 -6.56 0.06 -22.81
C LYS A 208 -6.33 -0.82 -21.56
N LEU A 209 -6.64 -0.30 -20.37
CA LEU A 209 -6.50 -1.07 -19.14
C LEU A 209 -7.35 -2.34 -19.22
N PRO A 210 -6.81 -3.49 -18.76
CA PRO A 210 -7.55 -4.73 -18.79
C PRO A 210 -8.80 -4.66 -17.90
N VAL A 211 -9.85 -5.36 -18.33
CA VAL A 211 -11.02 -5.58 -17.48
C VAL A 211 -10.58 -6.41 -16.27
N PHE A 212 -11.06 -6.03 -15.09
CA PHE A 212 -10.80 -6.80 -13.88
C PHE A 212 -11.23 -8.25 -14.07
N ASN A 213 -10.28 -9.16 -13.89
CA ASN A 213 -10.53 -10.58 -13.85
C ASN A 213 -9.90 -11.15 -12.57
N MET A 214 -10.53 -12.18 -12.04
CA MET A 214 -10.02 -12.90 -10.87
C MET A 214 -9.23 -14.15 -11.29
N THR A 215 -8.78 -14.20 -12.53
CA THR A 215 -8.05 -15.33 -13.10
C THR A 215 -6.56 -15.08 -12.94
N LEU A 216 -5.83 -16.08 -12.48
CA LEU A 216 -4.39 -16.03 -12.38
C LEU A 216 -3.76 -16.54 -13.68
N THR A 217 -2.58 -16.03 -14.02
CA THR A 217 -1.81 -16.61 -15.11
C THR A 217 -1.36 -18.04 -14.73
N PRO A 218 -1.08 -18.91 -15.71
CA PRO A 218 -0.61 -20.27 -15.44
C PRO A 218 0.62 -20.32 -14.54
N GLU A 219 1.55 -19.37 -14.71
CA GLU A 219 2.73 -19.24 -13.85
C GLU A 219 2.37 -18.99 -12.39
N TYR A 220 1.43 -18.07 -12.11
CA TYR A 220 1.00 -17.80 -10.74
C TYR A 220 0.22 -18.98 -10.14
N LEU A 221 -0.56 -19.69 -10.95
CA LEU A 221 -1.28 -20.89 -10.51
C LEU A 221 -0.34 -22.02 -10.13
N ASP A 222 0.66 -22.31 -10.96
CA ASP A 222 1.65 -23.35 -10.70
C ASP A 222 2.52 -22.99 -9.49
N ASN A 223 3.12 -21.80 -9.49
CA ASN A 223 4.03 -21.37 -8.42
C ASN A 223 3.34 -21.28 -7.06
N PHE A 224 2.21 -20.58 -6.96
CA PHE A 224 1.58 -20.31 -5.67
C PHE A 224 0.55 -21.35 -5.25
N PHE A 225 -0.06 -22.09 -6.17
CA PHE A 225 -1.14 -23.02 -5.84
C PHE A 225 -0.85 -24.46 -6.30
N GLY A 226 0.23 -24.72 -7.04
CA GLY A 226 0.60 -26.07 -7.49
C GLY A 226 -0.48 -26.74 -8.34
N MET A 227 -1.28 -25.95 -9.07
CA MET A 227 -2.45 -26.43 -9.80
C MET A 227 -2.67 -25.63 -11.08
N ASN A 228 -3.55 -26.13 -11.96
CA ASN A 228 -3.85 -25.49 -13.25
C ASN A 228 -5.16 -24.70 -13.25
N ASP A 229 -5.95 -24.78 -12.18
CA ASP A 229 -7.24 -24.08 -12.05
C ASP A 229 -7.53 -23.74 -10.59
N ALA A 230 -7.46 -22.45 -10.25
CA ALA A 230 -7.68 -21.92 -8.92
C ALA A 230 -9.11 -22.11 -8.36
N TYR A 231 -10.12 -22.32 -9.21
CA TYR A 231 -11.52 -22.38 -8.78
C TYR A 231 -12.12 -23.78 -8.90
N GLY A 232 -11.39 -24.71 -9.50
CA GLY A 232 -11.85 -26.06 -9.75
C GLY A 232 -12.95 -26.07 -10.81
N GLY A 233 -12.59 -26.40 -12.05
CA GLY A 233 -13.54 -26.70 -13.10
C GLY A 233 -14.50 -27.79 -12.65
N ALA A 234 -15.80 -27.52 -12.79
CA ALA A 234 -16.81 -28.57 -12.85
C ALA A 234 -16.63 -29.42 -14.11
#